data_AF-A0A1G1J269-F1
#
_entry.id   AF-A0A1G1J269-F1
#
_cell.length_a   1.000
_cell.length_b   1.000
_cell.length_c   1.000
_cell.angle_alpha   90.00
_cell.angle_beta   90.00
_cell.angle_gamma   90.00
#
_symmetry.space_group_name_H-M   'P 1'
#
loop_
_entity.id
_entity.type
_entity.pdbx_description
1 polymer ?
#
loop_
_entity_poly.entity_id
_entity_poly.type
_entity_poly.pdbx_seq_one_letter_code
_entity_poly.pdbx_strand_id
1 'polypeptide(L)' 'MTTATTIVGLIPMALDRSEGANLWRPLAITVIGGMFVATPLTLLLIPAIYTAFERLKNIIFERFLKK' A
#
# COMPACT_ATOMS: atom_id res chain seq x y z
N MET A 1 0.58 -3.16 12.50
CA MET A 1 1.85 -3.32 13.25
C MET A 1 3.05 -2.97 12.37
N THR A 2 3.26 -3.69 11.26
CA THR A 2 4.42 -3.50 10.35
C THR A 2 4.57 -2.09 9.79
N THR A 3 3.51 -1.50 9.23
CA THR A 3 3.57 -0.13 8.69
C THR A 3 3.99 0.88 9.77
N ALA A 4 3.41 0.75 10.97
CA ALA A 4 3.71 1.63 12.09
C ALA A 4 5.18 1.48 12.54
N THR A 5 5.69 0.25 12.65
CA THR A 5 7.09 0.00 13.01
C THR A 5 8.06 0.57 11.98
N THR A 6 7.74 0.48 10.68
CA THR A 6 8.55 1.08 9.61
C THR A 6 8.55 2.60 9.68
N ILE A 7 7.38 3.23 9.87
CA ILE A 7 7.28 4.68 10.01
C ILE A 7 8.13 5.14 11.19
N VAL A 8 7.99 4.49 12.36
CA VAL A 8 8.78 4.84 13.55
C VAL A 8 10.29 4.69 13.32
N GLY A 9 10.73 3.63 12.63
CA GLY A 9 12.14 3.44 12.28
C GLY A 9 12.71 4.47 11.32
N LEU A 10 11.86 5.10 10.49
CA LEU A 10 12.27 6.12 9.51
C LEU A 10 12.23 7.56 10.07
N ILE A 11 11.59 7.80 11.22
CA ILE A 11 11.54 9.11 11.88
C ILE A 11 12.93 9.76 12.05
N PRO A 12 13.96 9.10 12.63
CA PRO A 12 15.25 9.74 12.83
C PRO A 12 15.92 10.12 11.48
N MET A 13 15.77 9.28 10.46
CA MET A 13 16.30 9.55 9.11
C MET A 13 15.58 10.73 8.43
N ALA A 14 14.27 10.87 8.64
CA ALA A 14 13.50 11.99 8.12
C ALA A 14 13.85 13.34 8.79
N LEU A 15 14.34 13.30 10.04
CA LEU A 15 14.73 14.47 10.82
C LEU A 15 16.22 14.83 10.70
N ASP A 16 17.04 13.93 10.15
CA ASP A 16 18.47 14.14 9.96
C ASP A 16 18.73 15.39 9.09
N ARG A 17 19.68 16.22 9.53
CA ARG A 17 20.08 17.49 8.90
C ARG A 17 21.57 17.52 8.55
N SER A 18 22.27 16.39 8.66
CA SER A 18 23.66 16.29 8.27
C SER A 18 23.83 16.45 6.75
N GLU A 19 24.99 16.97 6.30
CA GLU A 19 25.29 17.13 4.87
C GLU A 19 25.22 15.79 4.10
N GLY A 20 25.47 14.66 4.77
CA GLY A 20 25.35 13.32 4.19
C GLY A 20 23.91 12.81 4.02
N ALA A 21 22.91 13.47 4.63
CA ALA A 21 21.52 13.03 4.62
C ALA A 21 20.68 13.61 3.47
N ASN A 22 21.27 14.40 2.57
CA ASN A 22 20.56 15.11 1.49
C ASN A 22 19.73 14.20 0.56
N LEU A 23 20.14 12.95 0.37
CA LEU A 23 19.37 11.96 -0.42
C LEU A 23 18.40 11.14 0.43
N TRP A 24 18.83 10.74 1.62
CA TRP A 24 18.09 9.81 2.48
C TRP A 24 16.88 10.46 3.15
N ARG A 25 17.00 11.74 3.52
CA ARG A 25 15.91 12.51 4.12
C ARG A 25 14.67 12.61 3.20
N PRO A 26 14.77 13.10 1.95
CA PRO A 26 13.60 13.18 1.09
C PRO A 26 12.99 11.80 0.82
N LEU A 27 13.83 10.76 0.67
CA LEU A 27 13.38 9.38 0.48
C LEU A 27 12.58 8.86 1.69
N ALA A 28 13.06 9.09 2.92
CA ALA A 28 12.34 8.70 4.13
C ALA A 28 10.98 9.40 4.22
N ILE A 29 10.91 10.68 3.88
CA ILE A 29 9.66 11.47 3.89
C ILE A 29 8.67 10.93 2.86
N THR A 30 9.09 10.63 1.63
CA THR A 30 8.20 10.05 0.60
C THR A 30 7.69 8.67 0.99
N VAL A 31 8.52 7.82 1.59
CA VAL A 31 8.11 6.49 2.04
C VAL A 31 7.08 6.59 3.15
N ILE A 32 7.31 7.44 4.17
CA ILE A 32 6.35 7.65 5.28
C ILE A 32 5.00 8.12 4.73
N GLY A 33 5.00 9.12 3.83
CA GLY A 33 3.78 9.63 3.21
C GLY A 33 3.06 8.58 2.37
N GLY A 34 3.80 7.84 1.54
CA GLY A 34 3.26 6.78 0.70
C GLY A 34 2.62 5.65 1.52
N MET A 35 3.25 5.26 2.62
CA MET A 35 2.72 4.22 3.52
C MET A 35 1.45 4.66 4.25
N PHE A 36 1.34 5.94 4.59
CA PHE A 36 0.14 6.51 5.21
C PHE A 36 -1.08 6.42 4.28
N VAL A 37 -0.89 6.63 2.97
CA VAL A 37 -1.95 6.53 1.96
C VAL A 37 -2.21 5.07 1.55
N ALA A 38 -1.15 4.27 1.37
CA ALA A 38 -1.26 2.89 0.89
C ALA A 38 -1.98 1.96 1.87
N THR A 39 -1.87 2.21 3.18
CA THR A 39 -2.47 1.35 4.21
C THR A 39 -4.00 1.32 4.16
N PRO A 40 -4.73 2.45 4.25
CA PRO A 40 -6.17 2.46 4.07
C PRO A 40 -6.57 2.11 2.63
N LEU A 41 -5.78 2.53 1.64
CA LEU A 41 -6.06 2.23 0.24
C LEU A 41 -6.10 0.72 0.01
N THR A 42 -5.11 -0.04 0.46
CA THR A 42 -5.07 -1.50 0.27
C THR A 42 -6.17 -2.22 1.06
N LEU A 43 -6.50 -1.76 2.27
CA LEU A 43 -7.62 -2.30 3.05
C LEU A 43 -8.97 -2.18 2.33
N LEU A 44 -9.17 -1.15 1.51
CA LEU A 44 -10.39 -0.98 0.71
C LEU A 44 -10.27 -1.60 -0.69
N LEU A 45 -9.11 -1.46 -1.32
CA LEU A 45 -8.86 -1.89 -2.69
C LEU A 45 -8.86 -3.42 -2.82
N ILE A 46 -8.22 -4.13 -1.89
CA ILE A 46 -8.13 -5.60 -1.93
C ILE A 46 -9.52 -6.26 -1.89
N PRO A 47 -10.44 -5.96 -0.93
CA PRO A 47 -11.76 -6.56 -0.93
C PRO A 47 -12.60 -6.14 -2.14
N ALA A 48 -12.48 -4.88 -2.60
CA ALA A 48 -13.18 -4.42 -3.80
C ALA A 48 -12.76 -5.22 -5.04
N ILE A 49 -11.44 -5.44 -5.22
CA ILE A 49 -10.91 -6.26 -6.30
C ILE A 49 -11.38 -7.72 -6.15
N TYR A 50 -11.35 -8.27 -4.94
CA TYR A 50 -11.79 -9.65 -4.70
C TYR A 50 -13.25 -9.86 -5.10
N THR A 51 -14.16 -8.98 -4.67
CA THR A 51 -15.59 -9.06 -5.04
C THR A 51 -15.81 -8.84 -6.54
N ALA A 52 -15.06 -7.93 -7.17
CA ALA A 52 -15.13 -7.73 -8.61
C ALA A 52 -14.69 -8.98 -9.38
N PHE A 53 -13.62 -9.63 -8.94
CA PHE A 53 -13.09 -10.84 -9.55
C PHE A 53 -14.02 -12.04 -9.36
N GLU A 54 -14.63 -12.18 -8.17
CA GLU A 54 -15.62 -13.22 -7.88
C GLU A 54 -16.89 -13.06 -8.72
N ARG A 55 -17.39 -11.82 -8.88
CA ARG A 55 -18.50 -11.53 -9.80
C ARG A 55 -18.17 -11.90 -11.23
N LEU A 56 -16.97 -11.56 -11.71
CA LEU A 56 -16.53 -11.88 -13.07
C LEU A 56 -16.45 -13.40 -13.28
N LYS A 57 -15.87 -14.13 -12.32
CA LYS A 57 -15.80 -15.60 -12.35
C LYS A 57 -17.20 -16.22 -12.41
N ASN A 58 -18.14 -15.74 -11.59
CA ASN A 58 -19.51 -16.27 -11.58
C ASN A 58 -20.22 -16.05 -12.92
N ILE A 59 -20.07 -14.88 -13.54
CA ILE A 59 -20.64 -14.60 -14.87
C ILE A 59 -20.07 -15.54 -15.94
N ILE A 60 -18.77 -15.81 -15.91
CA ILE A 60 -18.12 -16.70 -16.87
C ILE A 60 -18.55 -18.16 -16.64
N PHE A 61 -18.64 -18.59 -15.38
CA PHE A 61 -19.02 -19.95 -15.01
C PHE A 61 -20.48 -20.27 -15.39
N GLU A 62 -21.41 -19.37 -15.10
CA GLU A 62 -22.82 -19.50 -15.52
C GLU A 62 -22.97 -19.61 -17.05
N ARG A 63 -22.14 -18.87 -17.81
CA ARG A 63 -22.12 -18.97 -19.27
C ARG A 63 -21.56 -20.30 -19.80
N PHE A 64 -20.75 -21.00 -19.01
CA PHE A 64 -20.13 -22.26 -19.40
C PHE A 64 -20.99 -23.49 -19.05
N LEU A 65 -21.78 -23.41 -17.97
CA LEU A 65 -22.69 -24.49 -17.53
C LEU A 65 -24.02 -24.53 -18.27
N LYS A 66 -24.43 -23.41 -18.89
CA LYS A 66 -25.70 -23.31 -19.64
C LYS A 66 -25.56 -23.68 -21.12
N LYS A 67 -24.49 -24.38 -21.49
CA LYS A 67 -24.22 -24.91 -22.83
C LYS A 67 -24.06 -26.42 -22.74
#